data_AF-A0A1E4MHY3-F1
#
_entry.id   AF-A0A1E4MHY3-F1
#
_cell.length_a   1.000
_cell.length_b   1.000
_cell.length_c   1.000
_cell.angle_alpha   90.00
_cell.angle_beta   90.00
_cell.angle_gamma   90.00
#
_symmetry.space_group_name_H-M   'P 1'
#
loop_
_entity.id
_entity.type
_entity.pdbx_description
1 polymer ?
#
loop_
_entity_poly.entity_id
_entity_poly.type
_entity_poly.pdbx_seq_one_letter_code
_entity_poly.pdbx_strand_id
1 'polypeptide(L)'
;MSAFLRVATAAALFLFHAAAIAQESPAPATGTSAALPPIDPARLQAATTTVDRIFPAGTYAKIMNGTMDTIVRQSVDSMTALPMRDLVGLAGLKPEEAAKVGKGTMAEVMAILDPAFRRRTDLSIAVMRDEMTTMMAQFEPDMRAGLAEAYARRFSAAQLDEMNRFFATPTGSEYAANSMTLFMDPAVMGRMQALLPQIMRQMPAMIQKMTAATANLPKPRRYSDLTAAERAQLARLLGLSEADLAGRQPRKGQ
;
A
#
# COMPACT_ATOMS: atom_id res chain seq x y z
N MET A 1 -48.65 32.94 58.99
CA MET A 1 -49.07 31.84 59.89
C MET A 1 -49.59 30.70 59.04
N SER A 2 -48.99 29.51 59.22
CA SER A 2 -49.57 28.16 59.12
C SER A 2 -50.35 27.78 57.84
N ALA A 3 -49.83 26.94 56.93
CA ALA A 3 -49.52 25.50 57.03
C ALA A 3 -50.71 24.55 56.78
N PHE A 4 -50.41 23.47 56.05
CA PHE A 4 -51.15 22.20 55.81
C PHE A 4 -52.33 22.24 54.81
N LEU A 5 -52.22 21.65 53.60
CA LEU A 5 -52.17 20.22 53.23
C LEU A 5 -53.52 19.50 53.37
N ARG A 6 -54.18 19.18 52.23
CA ARG A 6 -54.64 17.83 51.82
C ARG A 6 -55.56 17.83 50.58
N VAL A 7 -55.00 17.20 49.53
CA VAL A 7 -55.54 16.37 48.44
C VAL A 7 -57.05 16.01 48.46
N ALA A 8 -57.73 16.16 47.30
CA ALA A 8 -58.61 15.14 46.71
C ALA A 8 -59.01 15.47 45.24
N THR A 9 -58.59 14.59 44.31
CA THR A 9 -59.28 14.10 43.08
C THR A 9 -60.35 14.96 42.37
N ALA A 10 -60.17 15.21 41.06
CA ALA A 10 -60.92 14.53 39.97
C ALA A 10 -60.81 15.23 38.59
N ALA A 11 -60.89 14.40 37.55
CA ALA A 11 -61.44 14.66 36.21
C ALA A 11 -60.59 15.43 35.15
N ALA A 12 -59.94 14.60 34.32
CA ALA A 12 -59.66 14.71 32.89
C ALA A 12 -60.26 15.88 32.08
N LEU A 13 -59.44 16.48 31.21
CA LEU A 13 -59.76 16.67 29.79
C LEU A 13 -58.51 16.91 28.94
N PHE A 14 -58.43 16.14 27.87
CA PHE A 14 -57.36 16.04 26.87
C PHE A 14 -57.18 17.32 26.05
N LEU A 15 -55.92 17.73 25.84
CA LEU A 15 -55.49 18.36 24.58
C LEU A 15 -54.12 17.77 24.18
N PHE A 16 -54.17 16.80 23.27
CA PHE A 16 -53.00 16.29 22.55
C PHE A 16 -52.39 17.44 21.72
N HIS A 17 -51.19 17.89 22.07
CA HIS A 17 -50.34 18.61 21.12
C HIS A 17 -49.60 17.58 20.26
N ALA A 18 -49.90 17.59 18.97
CA ALA A 18 -49.18 16.82 17.97
C ALA A 18 -47.74 17.36 17.86
N ALA A 19 -46.77 16.65 18.43
CA ALA A 19 -45.37 16.85 18.10
C ALA A 19 -45.16 16.29 16.68
N ALA A 20 -44.98 17.18 15.72
CA ALA A 20 -44.50 16.84 14.39
C ALA A 20 -43.10 16.23 14.52
N ILE A 21 -43.00 14.91 14.40
CA ILE A 21 -41.71 14.23 14.33
C ILE A 21 -41.22 14.39 12.89
N ALA A 22 -40.33 15.35 12.67
CA ALA A 22 -39.51 15.37 11.47
C ALA A 22 -38.65 14.09 11.48
N GLN A 23 -38.94 13.16 10.58
CA GLN A 23 -38.08 12.01 10.33
C GLN A 23 -36.81 12.50 9.62
N GLU A 24 -35.77 12.79 10.41
CA GLU A 24 -34.42 12.93 9.90
C GLU A 24 -33.99 11.57 9.37
N SER A 25 -33.93 11.43 8.05
CA SER A 25 -33.41 10.24 7.39
C SER A 25 -31.95 10.07 7.81
N PRO A 26 -31.49 8.91 8.31
CA PRO A 26 -30.09 8.74 8.67
C PRO A 26 -29.26 8.82 7.38
N ALA A 27 -28.50 9.90 7.25
CA ALA A 27 -27.49 10.04 6.21
C ALA A 27 -26.52 8.85 6.31
N PRO A 28 -26.03 8.32 5.18
CA PRO A 28 -25.03 7.26 5.20
C PRO A 28 -23.82 7.77 5.98
N ALA A 29 -23.39 7.00 6.98
CA ALA A 29 -22.17 7.28 7.74
C ALA A 29 -20.97 7.26 6.79
N THR A 30 -20.66 8.41 6.18
CA THR A 30 -19.34 8.70 5.66
C THR A 30 -18.41 8.61 6.85
N GLY A 31 -17.47 7.67 6.83
CA GLY A 31 -16.45 7.56 7.87
C GLY A 31 -15.74 8.91 8.01
N THR A 32 -16.10 9.67 9.03
CA THR A 32 -15.42 10.91 9.36
C THR A 32 -14.04 10.51 9.85
N SER A 33 -13.05 10.56 8.96
CA SER A 33 -11.66 10.63 9.37
C SER A 33 -11.57 11.78 10.37
N ALA A 34 -11.29 11.47 11.64
CA ALA A 34 -11.21 12.48 12.67
C ALA A 34 -10.20 13.54 12.25
N ALA A 35 -10.65 14.79 12.12
CA ALA A 35 -9.81 15.90 11.71
C ALA A 35 -8.61 16.00 12.65
N LEU A 36 -7.40 16.06 12.09
CA LEU A 36 -6.17 16.12 12.87
C LEU A 36 -6.12 17.46 13.66
N PRO A 37 -5.53 17.46 14.86
CA PRO A 37 -5.45 18.67 15.68
C PRO A 37 -4.69 19.79 14.94
N PRO A 38 -5.06 21.06 15.19
CA PRO A 38 -4.43 22.21 14.55
C PRO A 38 -2.94 22.30 14.93
N ILE A 39 -2.12 22.75 13.99
CA ILE A 39 -0.67 22.90 14.15
C ILE A 39 -0.35 24.38 14.36
N ASP A 40 0.50 24.67 15.34
CA ASP A 40 1.07 26.01 15.52
C ASP A 40 1.86 26.44 14.26
N PRO A 41 1.57 27.59 13.65
CA PRO A 41 2.26 28.07 12.45
C PRO A 41 3.79 28.18 12.61
N ALA A 42 4.29 28.59 13.78
CA ALA A 42 5.73 28.70 14.02
C ALA A 42 6.38 27.32 14.07
N ARG A 43 5.68 26.34 14.64
CA ARG A 43 6.13 24.94 14.67
C ARG A 43 6.11 24.32 13.28
N LEU A 44 5.11 24.65 12.47
CA LEU A 44 5.04 24.21 11.07
C LEU A 44 6.19 24.77 10.24
N GLN A 45 6.55 26.04 10.44
CA GLN A 45 7.70 26.65 9.76
C GLN A 45 9.04 25.99 10.15
N ALA A 46 9.24 25.76 11.45
CA ALA A 46 10.43 25.06 11.93
C ALA A 46 10.53 23.64 11.36
N ALA A 47 9.41 22.91 11.30
CA ALA A 47 9.33 21.58 10.72
C ALA A 47 9.55 21.58 9.20
N THR A 48 9.04 22.59 8.49
CA THR A 48 9.30 22.76 7.05
C THR A 48 10.80 22.90 6.81
N THR A 49 11.49 23.72 7.59
CA THR A 49 12.96 23.87 7.52
C THR A 49 13.67 22.54 7.77
N THR A 50 13.20 21.74 8.73
CA THR A 50 13.75 20.40 9.01
C THR A 50 13.56 19.47 7.82
N VAL A 51 12.34 19.41 7.26
CA VAL A 51 12.01 18.56 6.12
C VAL A 51 12.80 18.97 4.88
N ASP A 52 12.99 20.25 4.62
CA ASP A 52 13.77 20.75 3.48
C ASP A 52 15.22 20.27 3.48
N ARG A 53 15.77 19.96 4.67
CA ARG A 53 17.14 19.45 4.81
C ARG A 53 17.22 17.93 4.72
N ILE A 54 16.20 17.22 5.18
CA ILE A 54 16.12 15.76 5.08
C ILE A 54 15.69 15.35 3.66
N PHE A 55 14.76 16.08 3.06
CA PHE A 55 14.21 15.89 1.72
C PHE A 55 14.34 17.18 0.89
N PRO A 56 15.56 17.53 0.45
CA PRO A 56 15.76 18.60 -0.52
C PRO A 56 14.93 18.41 -1.79
N ALA A 57 14.72 19.50 -2.53
CA ALA A 57 14.00 19.45 -3.80
C ALA A 57 14.63 18.42 -4.76
N GLY A 58 13.82 17.54 -5.34
CA GLY A 58 14.24 16.49 -6.26
C GLY A 58 14.75 15.21 -5.57
N THR A 59 14.69 15.11 -4.24
CA THR A 59 15.17 13.92 -3.51
C THR A 59 14.39 12.66 -3.91
N TYR A 60 13.07 12.76 -4.07
CA TYR A 60 12.23 11.64 -4.47
C TYR A 60 12.57 11.14 -5.88
N ALA A 61 12.75 12.05 -6.83
CA ALA A 61 13.21 11.72 -8.16
C ALA A 61 14.59 11.05 -8.15
N LYS A 62 15.54 11.57 -7.36
CA LYS A 62 16.91 11.02 -7.26
C LYS A 62 16.90 9.59 -6.70
N ILE A 63 16.16 9.35 -5.62
CA ILE A 63 16.01 8.02 -5.01
C ILE A 63 15.42 7.04 -6.04
N MET A 64 14.31 7.44 -6.68
CA MET A 64 13.62 6.59 -7.65
C MET A 64 14.51 6.26 -8.85
N ASN A 65 15.19 7.26 -9.43
CA ASN A 65 15.97 7.09 -10.65
C ASN A 65 17.17 6.16 -10.45
N GLY A 66 17.90 6.30 -9.34
CA GLY A 66 19.06 5.44 -9.08
C GLY A 66 18.67 3.97 -8.84
N THR A 67 17.59 3.75 -8.09
CA THR A 67 17.15 2.39 -7.75
C THR A 67 16.42 1.71 -8.92
N MET A 68 15.48 2.41 -9.57
CA MET A 68 14.64 1.83 -10.60
C MET A 68 15.45 1.41 -11.81
N ASP A 69 16.38 2.24 -12.29
CA ASP A 69 17.24 1.89 -13.43
C ASP A 69 18.02 0.61 -13.16
N THR A 70 18.55 0.46 -11.94
CA THR A 70 19.30 -0.73 -11.53
C THR A 70 18.39 -1.97 -11.49
N ILE A 71 17.25 -1.88 -10.81
CA ILE A 71 16.32 -3.02 -10.65
C ILE A 71 15.75 -3.47 -11.99
N VAL A 72 15.27 -2.52 -12.81
CA VAL A 72 14.62 -2.83 -14.08
C VAL A 72 15.62 -3.48 -15.04
N ARG A 73 16.85 -2.95 -15.12
CA ARG A 73 17.91 -3.56 -15.94
C ARG A 73 18.28 -4.95 -15.46
N GLN A 74 18.51 -5.13 -14.16
CA GLN A 74 18.79 -6.45 -13.59
C GLN A 74 17.66 -7.45 -13.84
N SER A 75 16.40 -7.02 -13.77
CA SER A 75 15.25 -7.86 -14.06
C SER A 75 15.18 -8.28 -15.53
N VAL A 76 15.35 -7.32 -16.45
CA VAL A 76 15.38 -7.59 -17.89
C VAL A 76 16.53 -8.54 -18.24
N ASP A 77 17.71 -8.30 -17.71
CA ASP A 77 18.88 -9.16 -17.93
C ASP A 77 18.65 -10.58 -17.38
N SER A 78 18.10 -10.67 -16.16
CA SER A 78 17.78 -11.96 -15.55
C SER A 78 16.75 -12.74 -16.39
N MET A 79 15.69 -12.07 -16.84
CA MET A 79 14.63 -12.69 -17.64
C MET A 79 15.13 -13.14 -19.02
N THR A 80 15.93 -12.30 -19.68
CA THR A 80 16.43 -12.60 -21.04
C THR A 80 17.49 -13.70 -21.04
N ALA A 81 18.19 -13.89 -19.92
CA ALA A 81 19.14 -14.98 -19.70
C ALA A 81 18.46 -16.33 -19.40
N LEU A 82 17.16 -16.37 -19.08
CA LEU A 82 16.47 -17.62 -18.78
C LEU A 82 16.34 -18.52 -20.02
N PRO A 83 16.58 -19.83 -19.88
CA PRO A 83 16.25 -20.82 -20.90
C PRO A 83 14.75 -20.83 -21.21
N MET A 84 14.38 -20.99 -22.48
CA MET A 84 12.97 -20.99 -22.92
C MET A 84 12.14 -22.07 -22.22
N ARG A 85 12.72 -23.24 -21.94
CA ARG A 85 12.10 -24.33 -21.17
C ARG A 85 11.68 -23.93 -19.75
N ASP A 86 12.47 -23.07 -19.10
CA ASP A 86 12.20 -22.65 -17.73
C ASP A 86 11.10 -21.58 -17.73
N LEU A 87 11.10 -20.70 -18.73
CA LEU A 87 10.04 -19.71 -18.94
C LEU A 87 8.67 -20.35 -19.22
N VAL A 88 8.59 -21.37 -20.09
CA VAL A 88 7.31 -22.06 -20.34
C VAL A 88 6.83 -22.87 -19.15
N GLY A 89 7.74 -23.42 -18.33
CA GLY A 89 7.40 -24.05 -17.06
C GLY A 89 6.76 -23.06 -16.08
N LEU A 90 7.28 -21.83 -16.02
CA LEU A 90 6.69 -20.73 -15.23
C LEU A 90 5.33 -20.28 -15.78
N ALA A 91 5.12 -20.37 -17.11
CA ALA A 91 3.85 -20.05 -17.76
C ALA A 91 2.76 -21.14 -17.59
N GLY A 92 3.05 -22.22 -16.85
CA GLY A 92 2.09 -23.27 -16.51
C GLY A 92 2.02 -24.44 -17.48
N LEU A 93 2.99 -24.58 -18.40
CA LEU A 93 3.09 -25.79 -19.22
C LEU A 93 3.52 -26.98 -18.38
N LYS A 94 3.04 -28.18 -18.75
CA LYS A 94 3.42 -29.41 -18.08
C LYS A 94 4.92 -29.69 -18.27
N PRO A 95 5.61 -30.30 -17.29
CA PRO A 95 7.04 -30.61 -17.39
C PRO A 95 7.43 -31.38 -18.66
N GLU A 96 6.57 -32.28 -19.11
CA GLU A 96 6.80 -33.10 -20.31
C GLU A 96 6.71 -32.31 -21.63
N GLU A 97 5.96 -31.20 -21.63
CA GLU A 97 5.84 -30.30 -22.78
C GLU A 97 6.97 -29.27 -22.76
N ALA A 98 7.33 -28.76 -21.58
CA ALA A 98 8.49 -27.90 -21.38
C ALA A 98 9.80 -28.60 -21.77
N ALA A 99 9.91 -29.92 -21.55
CA ALA A 99 11.06 -30.73 -21.95
C ALA A 99 11.27 -30.80 -23.49
N LYS A 100 10.23 -30.54 -24.28
CA LYS A 100 10.29 -30.51 -25.75
C LYS A 100 10.75 -29.15 -26.28
N VAL A 101 10.81 -28.13 -25.43
CA VAL A 101 11.28 -26.79 -25.81
C VAL A 101 12.80 -26.79 -25.93
N GLY A 102 13.30 -26.16 -26.98
CA GLY A 102 14.73 -26.05 -27.27
C GLY A 102 15.52 -25.38 -26.15
N LYS A 103 16.84 -25.58 -26.15
CA LYS A 103 17.76 -25.05 -25.13
C LYS A 103 18.07 -23.55 -25.27
N GLY A 104 17.53 -22.89 -26.29
CA GLY A 104 17.75 -21.47 -26.52
C GLY A 104 17.24 -20.61 -25.37
N THR A 105 17.83 -19.43 -25.25
CA THR A 105 17.45 -18.38 -24.32
C THR A 105 16.43 -17.43 -24.96
N MET A 106 15.72 -16.68 -24.12
CA MET A 106 14.83 -15.63 -24.62
C MET A 106 15.61 -14.56 -25.40
N ALA A 107 16.84 -14.25 -24.99
CA ALA A 107 17.70 -13.31 -25.71
C ALA A 107 17.96 -13.75 -27.18
N GLU A 108 18.26 -15.03 -27.40
CA GLU A 108 18.50 -15.56 -28.75
C GLU A 108 17.24 -15.55 -29.62
N VAL A 109 16.07 -15.89 -29.03
CA VAL A 109 14.78 -15.81 -29.73
C VAL A 109 14.47 -14.36 -30.12
N MET A 110 14.64 -13.42 -29.19
CA MET A 110 14.37 -12.01 -29.45
C MET A 110 15.35 -11.40 -30.43
N ALA A 111 16.62 -11.84 -30.49
CA ALA A 111 17.57 -11.39 -31.51
C ALA A 111 17.11 -11.71 -32.94
N ILE A 112 16.32 -12.79 -33.12
CA ILE A 112 15.74 -13.18 -34.41
C ILE A 112 14.45 -12.41 -34.68
N LEU A 113 13.53 -12.40 -33.71
CA LEU A 113 12.19 -11.81 -33.88
C LEU A 113 12.20 -10.28 -33.88
N ASP A 114 13.13 -9.69 -33.14
CA ASP A 114 13.29 -8.25 -32.96
C ASP A 114 14.77 -7.90 -32.76
N PRO A 115 15.54 -7.74 -33.85
CA PRO A 115 16.95 -7.37 -33.78
C PRO A 115 17.21 -6.08 -33.00
N ALA A 116 16.20 -5.21 -32.85
CA ALA A 116 16.26 -3.98 -32.09
C ALA A 116 15.74 -4.12 -30.63
N PHE A 117 15.43 -5.33 -30.15
CA PHE A 117 14.79 -5.57 -28.85
C PHE A 117 15.51 -4.91 -27.69
N ARG A 118 16.85 -5.04 -27.62
CA ARG A 118 17.67 -4.39 -26.59
C ARG A 118 17.51 -2.88 -26.63
N ARG A 119 17.65 -2.29 -27.82
CA ARG A 119 17.52 -0.84 -28.03
C ARG A 119 16.11 -0.35 -27.69
N ARG A 120 15.07 -1.08 -28.10
CA ARG A 120 13.68 -0.75 -27.78
C ARG A 120 13.45 -0.82 -26.28
N THR A 121 13.95 -1.85 -25.62
CA THR A 121 13.84 -2.02 -24.17
C THR A 121 14.52 -0.86 -23.43
N ASP A 122 15.75 -0.50 -23.81
CA ASP A 122 16.46 0.64 -23.20
C ASP A 122 15.70 1.96 -23.38
N LEU A 123 15.15 2.21 -24.57
CA LEU A 123 14.35 3.41 -24.85
C LEU A 123 13.06 3.43 -24.02
N SER A 124 12.35 2.30 -23.95
CA SER A 124 11.15 2.18 -23.12
C SER A 124 11.43 2.42 -21.64
N ILE A 125 12.54 1.88 -21.12
CA ILE A 125 12.97 2.11 -19.73
C ILE A 125 13.27 3.59 -19.50
N ALA A 126 14.00 4.22 -20.42
CA ALA A 126 14.34 5.64 -20.31
C ALA A 126 13.08 6.53 -20.30
N VAL A 127 12.15 6.31 -21.23
CA VAL A 127 10.88 7.06 -21.29
C VAL A 127 10.08 6.85 -20.01
N MET A 128 9.93 5.60 -19.56
CA MET A 128 9.19 5.30 -18.33
C MET A 128 9.80 6.00 -17.12
N ARG A 129 11.13 6.02 -17.00
CA ARG A 129 11.85 6.73 -15.94
C ARG A 129 11.61 8.24 -16.01
N ASP A 130 11.67 8.84 -17.19
CA ASP A 130 11.50 10.28 -17.36
C ASP A 130 10.06 10.73 -17.03
N GLU A 131 9.07 9.94 -17.43
CA GLU A 131 7.66 10.15 -17.06
C GLU A 131 7.44 10.02 -15.55
N MET A 132 8.01 8.98 -14.92
CA MET A 132 7.93 8.81 -13.46
C MET A 132 8.62 9.96 -12.72
N THR A 133 9.76 10.43 -13.21
CA THR A 133 10.47 11.60 -12.64
C THR A 133 9.58 12.84 -12.70
N THR A 134 8.95 13.08 -13.85
CA THR A 134 8.04 14.21 -14.06
C THR A 134 6.85 14.14 -13.12
N MET A 135 6.22 12.97 -13.01
CA MET A 135 5.13 12.74 -12.07
C MET A 135 5.56 12.98 -10.62
N MET A 136 6.72 12.48 -10.19
CA MET A 136 7.22 12.71 -8.83
C MET A 136 7.53 14.17 -8.55
N ALA A 137 8.11 14.90 -9.51
CA ALA A 137 8.36 16.33 -9.35
C ALA A 137 7.06 17.13 -9.14
N GLN A 138 5.94 16.68 -9.72
CA GLN A 138 4.63 17.29 -9.53
C GLN A 138 4.06 17.04 -8.12
N PHE A 139 4.22 15.83 -7.58
CA PHE A 139 3.68 15.46 -6.25
C PHE A 139 4.60 15.80 -5.07
N GLU A 140 5.89 16.01 -5.34
CA GLU A 140 6.89 16.26 -4.30
C GLU A 140 6.53 17.43 -3.36
N PRO A 141 6.05 18.59 -3.84
CA PRO A 141 5.68 19.70 -2.96
C PRO A 141 4.63 19.30 -1.91
N ASP A 142 3.58 18.60 -2.34
CA ASP A 142 2.50 18.15 -1.44
C ASP A 142 2.99 17.10 -0.45
N MET A 143 3.83 16.16 -0.90
CA MET A 143 4.44 15.18 0.00
C MET A 143 5.32 15.85 1.06
N ARG A 144 6.11 16.85 0.68
CA ARG A 144 6.95 17.62 1.61
C ARG A 144 6.11 18.44 2.58
N ALA A 145 5.01 19.03 2.13
CA ALA A 145 4.06 19.71 3.01
C ALA A 145 3.46 18.74 4.04
N GLY A 146 3.01 17.56 3.59
CA GLY A 146 2.51 16.51 4.48
C GLY A 146 3.55 16.02 5.51
N LEU A 147 4.81 15.88 5.09
CA LEU A 147 5.92 15.58 6.01
C LEU A 147 6.15 16.71 7.01
N ALA A 148 6.14 17.97 6.57
CA ALA A 148 6.32 19.11 7.47
C ALA A 148 5.22 19.14 8.54
N GLU A 149 3.96 18.86 8.17
CA GLU A 149 2.88 18.71 9.13
C GLU A 149 3.11 17.55 10.09
N ALA A 150 3.55 16.39 9.59
CA ALA A 150 3.83 15.22 10.43
C ALA A 150 4.94 15.52 11.45
N TYR A 151 6.02 16.17 11.02
CA TYR A 151 7.11 16.61 11.90
C TYR A 151 6.62 17.64 12.93
N ALA A 152 5.82 18.62 12.49
CA ALA A 152 5.28 19.64 13.38
C ALA A 152 4.30 19.07 14.42
N ARG A 153 3.61 17.96 14.13
CA ARG A 153 2.79 17.25 15.12
C ARG A 153 3.62 16.38 16.07
N ARG A 154 4.74 15.83 15.57
CA ARG A 154 5.55 14.84 16.29
C ARG A 154 6.58 15.44 17.24
N PHE A 155 7.15 16.60 16.88
CA PHE A 155 8.26 17.22 17.59
C PHE A 155 7.88 18.58 18.15
N SER A 156 8.44 18.93 19.31
CA SER A 156 8.31 20.27 19.88
C SER A 156 9.13 21.29 19.10
N ALA A 157 8.83 22.58 19.28
CA ALA A 157 9.61 23.65 18.66
C ALA A 157 11.10 23.60 19.04
N ALA A 158 11.41 23.29 20.29
CA ALA A 158 12.79 23.15 20.77
C ALA A 158 13.52 21.97 20.10
N GLN A 159 12.84 20.84 19.93
CA GLN A 159 13.42 19.67 19.23
C GLN A 159 13.67 19.97 17.75
N LEU A 160 12.73 20.64 17.07
CA LEU A 160 12.91 21.06 15.68
C LEU A 160 14.07 22.04 15.53
N ASP A 161 14.24 22.98 16.47
CA ASP A 161 15.41 23.88 16.48
C ASP A 161 16.73 23.13 16.67
N GLU A 162 16.79 22.17 17.59
CA GLU A 162 17.98 21.32 17.78
C GLU A 162 18.33 20.53 16.53
N MET A 163 17.34 19.89 15.90
CA MET A 163 17.51 19.18 14.63
C MET A 163 18.01 20.13 13.54
N ASN A 164 17.44 21.33 13.46
CA ASN A 164 17.88 22.35 12.51
C ASN A 164 19.30 22.83 12.83
N ARG A 165 19.71 23.02 14.08
CA ARG A 165 21.13 23.33 14.36
C ARG A 165 22.06 22.21 13.91
N PHE A 166 21.70 20.95 14.17
CA PHE A 166 22.50 19.81 13.73
C PHE A 166 22.60 19.74 12.20
N PHE A 167 21.48 19.80 11.47
CA PHE A 167 21.48 19.72 10.01
C PHE A 167 22.12 20.93 9.32
N ALA A 168 22.37 22.02 10.04
CA ALA A 168 23.14 23.16 9.52
C ALA A 168 24.65 22.92 9.56
N THR A 169 25.12 21.91 10.30
CA THR A 169 26.54 21.52 10.30
C THR A 169 26.88 20.76 9.01
N PRO A 170 28.16 20.77 8.56
CA PRO A 170 28.57 20.00 7.39
C PRO A 170 28.19 18.51 7.49
N THR A 171 28.49 17.88 8.63
CA THR A 171 28.15 16.47 8.88
C THR A 171 26.65 16.24 8.94
N GLY A 172 25.89 17.12 9.59
CA GLY A 172 24.44 16.97 9.70
C GLY A 172 23.75 17.11 8.34
N SER A 173 24.20 18.03 7.50
CA SER A 173 23.69 18.18 6.13
C SER A 173 23.99 16.94 5.27
N GLU A 174 25.21 16.41 5.36
CA GLU A 174 25.60 15.20 4.63
C GLU A 174 24.82 13.98 5.12
N TYR A 175 24.67 13.81 6.43
CA TYR A 175 23.85 12.76 7.01
C TYR A 175 22.39 12.86 6.56
N ALA A 176 21.77 14.05 6.65
CA ALA A 176 20.37 14.24 6.28
C ALA A 176 20.13 13.85 4.82
N ALA A 177 20.97 14.33 3.89
CA ALA A 177 20.84 14.07 2.46
C ALA A 177 21.06 12.60 2.06
N ASN A 178 21.83 11.83 2.84
CA ASN A 178 22.16 10.44 2.52
C ASN A 178 21.41 9.41 3.40
N SER A 179 20.79 9.83 4.49
CA SER A 179 20.19 8.94 5.49
C SER A 179 19.18 7.93 4.90
N MET A 180 18.34 8.39 3.97
CA MET A 180 17.38 7.53 3.30
C MET A 180 18.02 6.58 2.30
N THR A 181 19.01 7.05 1.53
CA THR A 181 19.71 6.22 0.54
C THR A 181 20.60 5.16 1.19
N LEU A 182 21.06 5.36 2.42
CA LEU A 182 21.84 4.37 3.17
C LEU A 182 21.07 3.07 3.40
N PHE A 183 19.74 3.11 3.55
CA PHE A 183 18.95 1.88 3.62
C PHE A 183 18.95 1.09 2.31
N MET A 184 19.22 1.75 1.19
CA MET A 184 19.33 1.17 -0.14
C MET A 184 20.77 0.83 -0.52
N ASP A 185 21.71 0.97 0.41
CA ASP A 185 23.10 0.65 0.20
C ASP A 185 23.25 -0.83 -0.22
N PRO A 186 24.11 -1.14 -1.21
CA PRO A 186 24.32 -2.51 -1.69
C PRO A 186 24.71 -3.49 -0.59
N ALA A 187 25.44 -3.06 0.45
CA ALA A 187 25.77 -3.92 1.58
C ALA A 187 24.53 -4.26 2.42
N VAL A 188 23.63 -3.29 2.67
CA VAL A 188 22.36 -3.53 3.37
C VAL A 188 21.46 -4.45 2.55
N MET A 189 21.29 -4.15 1.27
CA MET A 189 20.49 -4.96 0.34
C MET A 189 21.03 -6.38 0.20
N GLY A 190 22.35 -6.55 0.09
CA GLY A 190 23.00 -7.85 0.00
C GLY A 190 22.77 -8.71 1.25
N ARG A 191 22.77 -8.10 2.45
CA ARG A 191 22.41 -8.80 3.69
C ARG A 191 20.96 -9.23 3.70
N MET A 192 20.03 -8.39 3.21
CA MET A 192 18.62 -8.74 3.11
C MET A 192 18.38 -9.88 2.10
N GLN A 193 19.05 -9.85 0.94
CA GLN A 193 18.98 -10.94 -0.05
C GLN A 193 19.47 -12.28 0.52
N ALA A 194 20.52 -12.25 1.35
CA ALA A 194 21.04 -13.44 2.02
C ALA A 194 20.05 -14.07 3.03
N LEU A 195 19.03 -13.33 3.48
CA LEU A 195 17.99 -13.86 4.36
C LEU A 195 16.90 -14.64 3.61
N LEU A 196 16.70 -14.40 2.31
CA LEU A 196 15.62 -15.02 1.52
C LEU A 196 15.63 -16.56 1.60
N PRO A 197 16.78 -17.26 1.45
CA PRO A 197 16.81 -18.71 1.59
C PRO A 197 16.41 -19.19 2.99
N GLN A 198 16.73 -18.42 4.04
CA GLN A 198 16.35 -18.77 5.41
C GLN A 198 14.85 -18.65 5.61
N ILE A 199 14.23 -17.59 5.08
CA ILE A 199 12.77 -17.42 5.09
C ILE A 199 12.12 -18.62 4.39
N MET A 200 12.58 -18.99 3.19
CA MET A 200 12.04 -20.13 2.44
C MET A 200 12.17 -21.46 3.20
N ARG A 201 13.27 -21.69 3.91
CA ARG A 201 13.41 -22.88 4.78
C ARG A 201 12.44 -22.87 5.96
N GLN A 202 12.03 -21.71 6.45
CA GLN A 202 11.10 -21.58 7.58
C GLN A 202 9.62 -21.56 7.17
N MET A 203 9.31 -21.30 5.89
CA MET A 203 7.93 -21.24 5.39
C MET A 203 7.07 -22.46 5.79
N PRO A 204 7.54 -23.72 5.68
CA PRO A 204 6.72 -24.87 6.06
C PRO A 204 6.32 -24.86 7.54
N ALA A 205 7.24 -24.51 8.43
CA ALA A 205 6.97 -24.42 9.86
C ALA A 205 5.98 -23.28 10.18
N MET A 206 6.07 -22.15 9.45
CA MET A 206 5.10 -21.06 9.56
C MET A 206 3.70 -21.50 9.12
N ILE A 207 3.58 -22.21 7.99
CA ILE A 207 2.30 -22.75 7.50
C ILE A 207 1.69 -23.72 8.51
N GLN A 208 2.50 -24.58 9.13
CA GLN A 208 2.03 -25.50 10.17
C GLN A 208 1.48 -24.75 11.39
N LYS A 209 2.21 -23.73 11.88
CA LYS A 209 1.75 -22.90 13.01
C LYS A 209 0.46 -22.16 12.68
N MET A 210 0.34 -21.59 11.49
CA MET A 210 -0.88 -20.94 11.02
C MET A 210 -2.05 -21.93 10.97
N THR A 211 -1.83 -23.12 10.38
CA THR A 211 -2.85 -24.18 10.30
C THR A 211 -3.36 -24.56 11.69
N ALA A 212 -2.45 -24.80 12.64
CA ALA A 212 -2.81 -25.13 14.02
C ALA A 212 -3.61 -24.01 14.71
N ALA A 213 -3.20 -22.75 14.51
CA ALA A 213 -3.91 -21.59 15.08
C ALA A 213 -5.34 -21.44 14.53
N THR A 214 -5.58 -21.83 13.28
CA THR A 214 -6.89 -21.76 12.64
C THR A 214 -7.71 -23.04 12.74
N ALA A 215 -7.16 -24.13 13.30
CA ALA A 215 -7.78 -25.46 13.26
C ALA A 215 -9.17 -25.52 13.94
N ASN A 216 -9.39 -24.65 14.93
CA ASN A 216 -10.65 -24.57 15.68
C ASN A 216 -11.67 -23.59 15.07
N LEU A 217 -11.32 -22.89 13.99
CA LEU A 217 -12.25 -22.00 13.30
C LEU A 217 -13.14 -22.83 12.35
N PRO A 218 -14.42 -22.44 12.15
CA PRO A 218 -15.24 -23.01 11.11
C PRO A 218 -14.53 -22.91 9.75
N LYS A 219 -14.66 -23.93 8.91
CA LYS A 219 -14.13 -23.87 7.54
C LYS A 219 -14.71 -22.64 6.84
N PRO A 220 -13.91 -21.93 6.02
CA PRO A 220 -14.43 -20.86 5.18
C PRO A 220 -15.67 -21.33 4.42
N ARG A 221 -16.77 -20.59 4.55
CA ARG A 221 -18.04 -20.89 3.87
C ARG A 221 -17.81 -20.87 2.38
N ARG A 222 -18.29 -21.88 1.67
CA ARG A 222 -18.33 -21.90 0.21
C ARG A 222 -19.49 -21.04 -0.26
N TYR A 223 -19.45 -20.61 -1.51
CA TYR A 223 -20.57 -19.89 -2.12
C TYR A 223 -21.88 -20.73 -2.08
N SER A 224 -21.77 -22.06 -2.15
CA SER A 224 -22.91 -22.99 -1.95
C SER A 224 -23.57 -22.85 -0.58
N ASP A 225 -22.82 -22.43 0.43
CA ASP A 225 -23.25 -22.37 1.83
C ASP A 225 -23.85 -20.99 2.18
N LEU A 226 -23.92 -20.08 1.19
CA LEU A 226 -24.52 -18.75 1.31
C LEU A 226 -26.00 -18.79 0.93
N THR A 227 -26.83 -18.09 1.70
CA THR A 227 -28.24 -17.83 1.39
C THR A 227 -28.36 -16.91 0.16
N ALA A 228 -29.53 -16.88 -0.48
CA ALA A 228 -29.77 -16.00 -1.63
C ALA A 228 -29.51 -14.51 -1.30
N ALA A 229 -29.90 -14.06 -0.10
CA ALA A 229 -29.63 -12.69 0.36
C ALA A 229 -28.13 -12.41 0.51
N GLU A 230 -27.36 -13.35 1.07
CA GLU A 230 -25.91 -13.23 1.20
C GLU A 230 -25.20 -13.28 -0.16
N ARG A 231 -25.71 -14.05 -1.12
CA ARG A 231 -25.19 -14.10 -2.49
C ARG A 231 -25.46 -12.79 -3.23
N ALA A 232 -26.66 -12.23 -3.12
CA ALA A 232 -27.02 -10.94 -3.69
C ALA A 232 -26.19 -9.80 -3.06
N GLN A 233 -25.95 -9.86 -1.75
CA GLN A 233 -25.07 -8.93 -1.05
C GLN A 233 -23.61 -9.07 -1.52
N LEU A 234 -23.10 -10.30 -1.64
CA LEU A 234 -21.75 -10.56 -2.12
C LEU A 234 -21.55 -10.10 -3.58
N ALA A 235 -22.54 -10.34 -4.44
CA ALA A 235 -22.60 -9.85 -5.81
C ALA A 235 -22.51 -8.31 -5.88
N ARG A 236 -23.32 -7.63 -5.06
CA ARG A 236 -23.32 -6.16 -4.98
C ARG A 236 -21.98 -5.61 -4.50
N LEU A 237 -21.38 -6.21 -3.48
CA LEU A 237 -20.10 -5.76 -2.93
C LEU A 237 -18.95 -5.95 -3.92
N LEU A 238 -18.99 -7.01 -4.74
CA LEU A 238 -17.95 -7.30 -5.72
C LEU A 238 -18.21 -6.67 -7.09
N GLY A 239 -19.37 -6.02 -7.29
CA GLY A 239 -19.76 -5.47 -8.59
C GLY A 239 -19.93 -6.55 -9.67
N LEU A 240 -20.23 -7.79 -9.28
CA LEU A 240 -20.38 -8.95 -10.17
C LEU A 240 -21.82 -9.47 -10.14
N SER A 241 -22.27 -10.13 -11.20
CA SER A 241 -23.54 -10.84 -11.16
C SER A 241 -23.44 -12.12 -10.32
N GLU A 242 -24.55 -12.59 -9.77
CA GLU A 242 -24.58 -13.86 -9.03
C GLU A 242 -24.18 -15.06 -9.92
N ALA A 243 -24.48 -15.00 -11.22
CA ALA A 243 -24.09 -16.01 -12.19
C ALA A 243 -22.56 -16.06 -12.37
N ASP A 244 -21.89 -14.91 -12.40
CA ASP A 244 -20.42 -14.83 -12.50
C ASP A 244 -19.74 -15.38 -11.25
N LEU A 245 -20.30 -15.11 -10.07
CA LEU A 245 -19.79 -15.64 -8.81
C LEU A 245 -19.98 -17.17 -8.70
N ALA A 246 -21.09 -17.69 -9.21
CA ALA A 246 -21.32 -19.13 -9.27
C ALA A 246 -20.33 -19.84 -10.22
N GLY A 247 -19.98 -19.22 -11.35
CA GLY A 247 -19.08 -19.79 -12.36
C GLY A 247 -17.59 -19.79 -11.98
N ARG A 248 -17.17 -18.96 -11.02
CA ARG A 248 -15.76 -18.82 -10.58
C ARG A 248 -15.37 -19.73 -9.41
N GLN A 249 -16.26 -20.62 -8.96
CA GLN A 249 -15.91 -21.56 -7.90
C GLN A 249 -14.83 -22.55 -8.37
N PRO A 250 -13.82 -22.87 -7.52
CA PRO A 250 -12.88 -23.93 -7.83
C PRO A 250 -13.65 -25.24 -8.03
N ARG A 251 -13.48 -25.86 -9.21
CA ARG A 251 -14.10 -27.16 -9.53
C ARG A 251 -13.67 -28.19 -8.50
N LYS A 252 -14.61 -28.98 -7.97
CA LYS A 252 -14.30 -30.08 -7.05
C LYS A 252 -13.27 -31.02 -7.69
N GLY A 253 -12.09 -31.16 -7.08
CA GLY A 253 -11.13 -32.22 -7.39
C GLY A 253 -9.93 -31.87 -8.27
N GLN A 254 -9.30 -30.70 -8.07
CA GLN A 254 -7.91 -30.46 -8.48
C GLN A 254 -7.09 -30.00 -7.27
#